data_AF-A0AAJ2BP15-F1
#
_entry.id   AF-A0AAJ2BP15-F1
#
_cell.length_a   1.000
_cell.length_b   1.000
_cell.length_c   1.000
_cell.angle_alpha   90.00
_cell.angle_beta   90.00
_cell.angle_gamma   90.00
#
_symmetry.space_group_name_H-M   'P 1'
#
loop_
_entity.id
_entity.type
_entity.pdbx_description
1 polymer ?
#
loop_
_entity_poly.entity_id
_entity_poly.type
_entity_poly.pdbx_seq_one_letter_code
_entity_poly.pdbx_strand_id
1 'polypeptide(L)'
;MLPSTSYVLQAGDFGFSDTGDSPADAFIAVKINTLPSLGTLTLDGVAAVAGQLVAVSDITAGKLVYTPLAGATGTPYASLDFQVQDNGSGNSNSVTLLTNQAVIATALNTTQTATAALPTPTYPALQVQGQYLSGTNSWGTFQPGVVTATSTLFGASVTFPTRYLDAVGSPSARTSRWTFQTASGPTAAAALATTNRTFTYVVGVAGLGGAAWEDLSITSDVMLTVVGNGDAFNTNAYSLLDGVDTNGALGLTGHVISTATPKTTSQGYTFFSLPANVSSVTLTEAGDDPHGVVLGVVETTLATLDPAPKNLAFHVAAAAPAGQAAAIPSLSHGGWLLLSVALAAIAARRVGRLHKRH
;
A
#
# COMPACT_ATOMS: atom_id res chain seq x y z
N MET A 1 -0.01 8.92 -27.29
CA MET A 1 0.71 7.75 -27.82
C MET A 1 1.98 7.61 -27.03
N LEU A 2 2.08 6.60 -26.19
CA LEU A 2 3.28 6.36 -25.38
C LEU A 2 4.28 5.54 -26.22
N PRO A 3 5.59 5.82 -26.13
CA PRO A 3 6.60 4.88 -26.64
C PRO A 3 6.43 3.54 -25.92
N SER A 4 7.07 2.47 -26.41
CA SER A 4 7.15 1.15 -25.75
C SER A 4 7.97 1.19 -24.45
N THR A 5 7.68 2.15 -23.58
CA THR A 5 8.37 2.55 -22.37
C THR A 5 7.33 2.74 -21.28
N SER A 6 7.70 2.45 -20.03
CA SER A 6 6.82 2.63 -18.87
C SER A 6 6.19 4.03 -18.82
N TYR A 7 4.93 4.10 -18.40
CA TYR A 7 4.18 5.33 -18.24
C TYR A 7 3.90 5.58 -16.76
N VAL A 8 4.37 6.71 -16.26
CA VAL A 8 4.08 7.19 -14.92
C VAL A 8 2.73 7.89 -14.94
N LEU A 9 1.72 7.29 -14.33
CA LEU A 9 0.38 7.86 -14.27
C LEU A 9 0.41 9.17 -13.46
N GLN A 10 -0.34 10.15 -13.93
CA GLN A 10 -0.49 11.47 -13.35
C GLN A 10 -1.93 11.67 -12.86
N ALA A 11 -2.14 12.59 -11.93
CA ALA A 11 -3.48 12.90 -11.43
C ALA A 11 -4.47 13.27 -12.56
N GLY A 12 -3.97 13.95 -13.61
CA GLY A 12 -4.76 14.32 -14.78
C GLY A 12 -5.28 13.14 -15.61
N ASP A 13 -4.66 11.96 -15.53
CA ASP A 13 -5.11 10.76 -16.27
C ASP A 13 -6.46 10.25 -15.78
N PHE A 14 -6.87 10.64 -14.57
CA PHE A 14 -8.09 10.15 -13.92
C PHE A 14 -9.30 11.07 -14.10
N GLY A 15 -9.13 12.23 -14.74
CA GLY A 15 -10.23 13.12 -15.12
C GLY A 15 -11.15 13.50 -13.96
N PHE A 16 -10.58 13.76 -12.77
CA PHE A 16 -11.35 14.21 -11.62
C PHE A 16 -11.81 15.67 -11.80
N SER A 17 -13.08 15.93 -11.48
CA SER A 17 -13.67 17.26 -11.41
C SER A 17 -14.86 17.20 -10.46
N ASP A 18 -14.86 18.05 -9.45
CA ASP A 18 -16.03 18.24 -8.60
C ASP A 18 -16.45 19.71 -8.61
N THR A 19 -17.28 20.06 -9.59
CA THR A 19 -17.89 21.40 -9.68
C THR A 19 -19.28 21.42 -9.04
N GLY A 20 -19.71 20.31 -8.45
CA GLY A 20 -21.04 20.13 -7.88
C GLY A 20 -21.15 20.67 -6.45
N ASP A 21 -20.04 20.62 -5.70
CA ASP A 21 -19.98 21.05 -4.30
C ASP A 21 -19.39 22.46 -4.10
N SER A 22 -19.68 23.04 -2.93
CA SER A 22 -19.20 24.38 -2.54
C SER A 22 -18.79 24.42 -1.07
N PRO A 23 -17.48 24.43 -0.75
CA PRO A 23 -16.34 24.35 -1.70
C PRO A 23 -16.29 22.99 -2.43
N ALA A 24 -15.71 22.99 -3.63
CA ALA A 24 -15.42 21.76 -4.37
C ALA A 24 -14.55 20.80 -3.53
N ASP A 25 -14.92 19.54 -3.51
CA ASP A 25 -14.16 18.48 -2.88
C ASP A 25 -12.88 18.18 -3.67
N ALA A 26 -11.79 17.92 -2.95
CA ALA A 26 -10.47 17.68 -3.48
C ALA A 26 -10.29 16.22 -3.91
N PHE A 27 -9.60 16.00 -5.03
CA PHE A 27 -9.18 14.67 -5.46
C PHE A 27 -8.20 14.04 -4.45
N ILE A 28 -8.55 12.91 -3.85
CA ILE A 28 -7.71 12.29 -2.81
C ILE A 28 -7.14 10.93 -3.20
N ALA A 29 -7.84 10.12 -3.99
CA ALA A 29 -7.35 8.80 -4.36
C ALA A 29 -8.01 8.24 -5.63
N VAL A 30 -7.39 7.21 -6.19
CA VAL A 30 -7.95 6.37 -7.24
C VAL A 30 -8.11 4.96 -6.71
N LYS A 31 -9.30 4.41 -6.83
CA LYS A 31 -9.52 2.98 -6.66
C LYS A 31 -9.34 2.26 -7.99
N ILE A 32 -8.40 1.34 -8.08
CA ILE A 32 -8.18 0.49 -9.27
C ILE A 32 -9.18 -0.66 -9.21
N ASN A 33 -10.22 -0.67 -10.04
CA ASN A 33 -11.25 -1.71 -10.02
C ASN A 33 -10.85 -2.95 -10.79
N THR A 34 -10.22 -2.78 -11.95
CA THR A 34 -9.65 -3.88 -12.75
C THR A 34 -8.20 -3.57 -13.09
N LEU A 35 -7.40 -4.61 -13.34
CA LEU A 35 -6.02 -4.45 -13.79
C LEU A 35 -5.94 -4.51 -15.32
N PRO A 36 -4.90 -3.89 -15.93
CA PRO A 36 -4.60 -4.11 -17.34
C PRO A 36 -4.47 -5.59 -17.67
N SER A 37 -5.19 -6.06 -18.69
CA SER A 37 -5.09 -7.44 -19.17
C SER A 37 -3.77 -7.74 -19.89
N LEU A 38 -3.03 -6.69 -20.29
CA LEU A 38 -1.71 -6.75 -20.90
C LEU A 38 -0.77 -5.72 -20.26
N GLY A 39 0.48 -6.11 -20.03
CA GLY A 39 1.45 -5.32 -19.28
C GLY A 39 1.30 -5.46 -17.77
N THR A 40 1.97 -4.60 -17.01
CA THR A 40 1.94 -4.58 -15.55
C THR A 40 1.66 -3.18 -15.03
N LEU A 41 0.82 -3.07 -14.00
CA LEU A 41 0.66 -1.85 -13.21
C LEU A 41 1.41 -2.06 -11.90
N THR A 42 2.26 -1.12 -11.51
CA THR A 42 2.97 -1.15 -10.23
C THR A 42 2.68 0.12 -9.42
N LEU A 43 2.59 -0.01 -8.11
CA LEU A 43 2.62 1.09 -7.15
C LEU A 43 3.90 0.97 -6.32
N ASP A 44 4.75 2.00 -6.39
CA ASP A 44 6.02 2.05 -5.67
C ASP A 44 6.93 0.84 -5.97
N GLY A 45 6.90 0.39 -7.23
CA GLY A 45 7.64 -0.79 -7.70
C GLY A 45 6.98 -2.14 -7.39
N VAL A 46 5.95 -2.19 -6.56
CA VAL A 46 5.19 -3.42 -6.24
C VAL A 46 4.01 -3.57 -7.20
N ALA A 47 3.69 -4.79 -7.65
CA ALA A 47 2.53 -5.01 -8.51
C ALA A 47 1.23 -4.51 -7.86
N ALA A 48 0.51 -3.65 -8.57
CA ALA A 48 -0.78 -3.13 -8.13
C ALA A 48 -1.85 -4.23 -8.22
N VAL A 49 -2.92 -4.07 -7.45
CA VAL A 49 -3.98 -5.07 -7.35
C VAL A 49 -5.36 -4.46 -7.56
N ALA A 50 -6.30 -5.26 -8.07
CA ALA A 50 -7.70 -4.85 -8.16
C ALA A 50 -8.27 -4.57 -6.74
N GLY A 51 -9.12 -3.56 -6.63
CA GLY A 51 -9.61 -3.03 -5.37
C GLY A 51 -8.64 -2.09 -4.63
N GLN A 52 -7.39 -1.94 -5.08
CA GLN A 52 -6.40 -1.09 -4.41
C GLN A 52 -6.77 0.39 -4.48
N LEU A 53 -6.69 1.06 -3.34
CA LEU A 53 -6.77 2.52 -3.27
C LEU A 53 -5.36 3.11 -3.39
N VAL A 54 -5.17 4.02 -4.33
CA VAL A 54 -3.90 4.70 -4.61
C VAL A 54 -4.07 6.18 -4.28
N ALA A 55 -3.32 6.71 -3.32
CA ALA A 55 -3.41 8.11 -2.94
C ALA A 55 -2.92 9.03 -4.05
N VAL A 56 -3.55 10.20 -4.19
CA VAL A 56 -3.10 11.24 -5.14
C VAL A 56 -1.68 11.71 -4.82
N SER A 57 -1.26 11.67 -3.55
CA SER A 57 0.14 11.92 -3.16
C SER A 57 1.11 10.91 -3.77
N ASP A 58 0.76 9.63 -3.84
CA ASP A 58 1.61 8.60 -4.45
C ASP A 58 1.63 8.72 -5.98
N ILE A 59 0.49 9.08 -6.59
CA ILE A 59 0.39 9.36 -8.03
C ILE A 59 1.26 10.57 -8.39
N THR A 60 1.15 11.66 -7.64
CA THR A 60 1.94 12.89 -7.86
C THR A 60 3.43 12.69 -7.55
N ALA A 61 3.78 11.77 -6.65
CA ALA A 61 5.15 11.30 -6.43
C ALA A 61 5.67 10.37 -7.54
N GLY A 62 4.84 10.02 -8.53
CA GLY A 62 5.21 9.19 -9.68
C GLY A 62 5.34 7.69 -9.36
N LYS A 63 4.69 7.23 -8.28
CA LYS A 63 4.80 5.83 -7.83
C LYS A 63 3.92 4.86 -8.61
N LEU A 64 2.84 5.33 -9.23
CA LEU A 64 1.93 4.47 -10.00
C LEU A 64 2.38 4.41 -11.47
N VAL A 65 2.85 3.25 -11.91
CA VAL A 65 3.50 3.07 -13.22
C VAL A 65 2.88 1.91 -14.00
N TYR A 66 2.47 2.17 -15.24
CA TYR A 66 2.08 1.14 -16.20
C TYR A 66 3.25 0.79 -17.12
N THR A 67 3.59 -0.50 -17.23
CA THR A 67 4.63 -0.99 -18.12
C THR A 67 4.03 -1.97 -19.13
N PRO A 68 3.98 -1.62 -20.44
CA PRO A 68 3.51 -2.55 -21.47
C PRO A 68 4.52 -3.69 -21.69
N LEU A 69 4.10 -4.78 -22.35
CA LEU A 69 5.04 -5.82 -22.77
C LEU A 69 6.07 -5.27 -23.75
N ALA A 70 7.29 -5.82 -23.72
CA ALA A 70 8.37 -5.38 -24.62
C ALA A 70 7.96 -5.54 -26.09
N GLY A 71 8.18 -4.48 -26.88
CA GLY A 71 7.82 -4.46 -28.31
C GLY A 71 6.31 -4.41 -28.59
N ALA A 72 5.47 -4.22 -27.56
CA ALA A 72 4.03 -4.10 -27.73
C ALA A 72 3.64 -2.87 -28.53
N THR A 73 2.51 -3.00 -29.23
CA THR A 73 1.84 -1.90 -29.96
C THR A 73 0.34 -2.11 -29.91
N GLY A 74 -0.45 -1.05 -29.80
CA GLY A 74 -1.91 -1.13 -29.87
C GLY A 74 -2.62 0.15 -29.45
N THR A 75 -3.81 0.37 -30.02
CA THR A 75 -4.69 1.50 -29.71
C THR A 75 -6.17 1.06 -29.65
N PRO A 76 -6.75 0.84 -28.46
CA PRO A 76 -6.08 0.67 -27.17
C PRO A 76 -5.28 -0.65 -27.11
N TYR A 77 -4.21 -0.68 -26.35
CA TYR A 77 -3.40 -1.87 -26.09
C TYR A 77 -3.90 -2.62 -24.85
N ALA A 78 -4.17 -1.88 -23.77
CA ALA A 78 -4.77 -2.39 -22.54
C ALA A 78 -5.65 -1.30 -21.93
N SER A 79 -6.45 -1.65 -20.92
CA SER A 79 -7.18 -0.67 -20.13
C SER A 79 -7.34 -1.15 -18.70
N LEU A 80 -7.63 -0.22 -17.80
CA LEU A 80 -8.07 -0.51 -16.44
C LEU A 80 -9.35 0.27 -16.15
N ASP A 81 -10.22 -0.32 -15.34
CA ASP A 81 -11.36 0.38 -14.75
C ASP A 81 -10.95 0.93 -13.40
N PHE A 82 -11.40 2.14 -13.09
CA PHE A 82 -11.10 2.82 -11.85
C PHE A 82 -12.28 3.66 -11.38
N GLN A 83 -12.25 4.05 -10.11
CA GLN A 83 -13.09 5.12 -9.58
C GLN A 83 -12.20 6.16 -8.92
N VAL A 84 -12.57 7.43 -9.06
CA VAL A 84 -11.91 8.52 -8.36
C VAL A 84 -12.59 8.73 -7.03
N GLN A 85 -11.80 9.12 -6.05
CA GLN A 85 -12.23 9.46 -4.72
C GLN A 85 -11.95 10.93 -4.43
N ASP A 86 -12.94 11.63 -3.90
CA ASP A 86 -12.78 12.99 -3.36
C ASP A 86 -12.85 13.02 -1.82
N ASN A 87 -12.62 14.20 -1.22
CA ASN A 87 -12.66 14.39 0.23
C ASN A 87 -14.06 14.71 0.80
N GLY A 88 -15.12 14.57 0.00
CA GLY A 88 -16.51 14.71 0.44
C GLY A 88 -16.88 13.66 1.49
N SER A 89 -17.46 14.09 2.61
CA SER A 89 -17.86 13.25 3.77
C SER A 89 -16.86 12.20 4.33
N GLY A 90 -15.61 12.14 3.84
CA GLY A 90 -14.45 11.44 4.39
C GLY A 90 -14.53 9.91 4.49
N ASN A 91 -13.45 9.19 4.14
CA ASN A 91 -13.35 7.75 4.41
C ASN A 91 -13.62 7.41 5.88
N SER A 92 -14.34 6.31 6.11
CA SER A 92 -14.46 5.74 7.45
C SER A 92 -13.82 4.37 7.50
N ASN A 93 -12.93 4.16 8.46
CA ASN A 93 -12.32 2.86 8.68
C ASN A 93 -13.00 2.17 9.87
N SER A 94 -13.30 0.89 9.68
CA SER A 94 -13.56 -0.04 10.76
C SER A 94 -12.34 -0.93 10.91
N VAL A 95 -11.76 -1.00 12.10
CA VAL A 95 -10.60 -1.84 12.38
C VAL A 95 -10.98 -2.94 13.35
N THR A 96 -10.70 -4.17 12.96
CA THR A 96 -10.86 -5.36 13.79
C THR A 96 -9.50 -5.98 14.03
N LEU A 97 -9.05 -6.01 15.28
CA LEU A 97 -7.88 -6.78 15.72
C LEU A 97 -8.34 -8.05 16.42
N LEU A 98 -7.51 -9.08 16.41
CA LEU A 98 -7.71 -10.29 17.20
C LEU A 98 -7.75 -9.95 18.70
N THR A 99 -8.69 -10.55 19.44
CA THR A 99 -8.90 -10.30 20.89
C THR A 99 -8.82 -11.55 21.77
N ASN A 100 -8.81 -12.75 21.19
CA ASN A 100 -8.80 -14.03 21.92
C ASN A 100 -7.41 -14.67 21.99
N GLN A 101 -6.37 -13.90 22.33
CA GLN A 101 -4.98 -14.35 22.23
C GLN A 101 -4.68 -15.60 23.08
N ALA A 102 -5.28 -15.73 24.27
CA ALA A 102 -5.03 -16.89 25.15
C ALA A 102 -5.52 -18.22 24.55
N VAL A 103 -6.68 -18.20 23.88
CA VAL A 103 -7.22 -19.36 23.19
C VAL A 103 -6.34 -19.74 22.01
N ILE A 104 -5.89 -18.73 21.26
CA ILE A 104 -5.02 -18.90 20.10
C ILE A 104 -3.66 -19.48 20.52
N ALA A 105 -3.02 -18.94 21.56
CA ALA A 105 -1.76 -19.44 22.10
C ALA A 105 -1.89 -20.91 22.55
N THR A 106 -2.97 -21.25 23.25
CA THR A 106 -3.25 -22.64 23.67
C THR A 106 -3.37 -23.58 22.46
N ALA A 107 -4.12 -23.17 21.44
CA ALA A 107 -4.28 -23.97 20.22
C ALA A 107 -2.95 -24.11 19.45
N LEU A 108 -2.15 -23.04 19.31
CA LEU A 108 -0.83 -23.14 18.68
C LEU A 108 0.11 -24.09 19.43
N ASN A 109 0.11 -24.08 20.77
CA ASN A 109 0.93 -24.99 21.56
C ASN A 109 0.49 -26.46 21.46
N THR A 110 -0.81 -26.70 21.34
CA THR A 110 -1.39 -28.05 21.42
C THR A 110 -1.55 -28.72 20.06
N THR A 111 -2.04 -27.96 19.07
CA THR A 111 -2.37 -28.46 17.73
C THR A 111 -1.53 -27.85 16.62
N GLN A 112 -0.53 -27.01 16.97
CA GLN A 112 0.34 -26.29 16.01
C GLN A 112 -0.42 -25.39 15.04
N THR A 113 -1.70 -25.18 15.27
CA THR A 113 -2.63 -24.45 14.41
C THR A 113 -3.70 -23.82 15.28
N ALA A 114 -4.14 -22.63 14.92
CA ALA A 114 -5.21 -21.92 15.61
C ALA A 114 -5.99 -21.08 14.60
N THR A 115 -7.32 -21.11 14.69
CA THR A 115 -8.19 -20.26 13.86
C THR A 115 -8.88 -19.24 14.75
N ALA A 116 -8.88 -17.99 14.33
CA ALA A 116 -9.52 -16.91 15.06
C ALA A 116 -10.36 -16.02 14.13
N ALA A 117 -11.44 -15.48 14.67
CA ALA A 117 -12.34 -14.61 13.92
C ALA A 117 -11.77 -13.20 13.79
N LEU A 118 -11.88 -12.63 12.59
CA LEU A 118 -11.60 -11.24 12.25
C LEU A 118 -12.82 -10.63 11.53
N PRO A 119 -14.00 -10.61 12.16
CA PRO A 119 -15.22 -10.17 11.50
C PRO A 119 -15.10 -8.70 11.09
N THR A 120 -15.62 -8.39 9.91
CA THR A 120 -15.87 -7.01 9.46
C THR A 120 -17.37 -6.82 9.23
N PRO A 121 -17.88 -5.58 9.17
CA PRO A 121 -19.27 -5.32 8.81
C PRO A 121 -19.68 -6.01 7.49
N THR A 122 -18.77 -6.08 6.51
CA THR A 122 -19.06 -6.70 5.20
C THR A 122 -18.84 -8.21 5.20
N TYR A 123 -17.81 -8.69 5.90
CA TYR A 123 -17.42 -10.10 5.98
C TYR A 123 -17.43 -10.59 7.45
N PRO A 124 -18.59 -10.94 8.00
CA PRO A 124 -18.72 -11.34 9.41
C PRO A 124 -18.08 -12.70 9.72
N ALA A 125 -17.81 -13.51 8.70
CA ALA A 125 -17.16 -14.83 8.83
C ALA A 125 -15.67 -14.81 8.45
N LEU A 126 -15.06 -13.64 8.24
CA LEU A 126 -13.63 -13.54 7.97
C LEU A 126 -12.83 -14.05 9.17
N GLN A 127 -11.78 -14.82 8.89
CA GLN A 127 -10.94 -15.47 9.88
C GLN A 127 -9.46 -15.35 9.50
N VAL A 128 -8.59 -15.59 10.48
CA VAL A 128 -7.17 -15.85 10.27
C VAL A 128 -6.78 -17.15 10.95
N GLN A 129 -6.02 -17.97 10.25
CA GLN A 129 -5.45 -19.20 10.75
C GLN A 129 -3.94 -19.01 10.98
N GLY A 130 -3.51 -19.09 12.23
CA GLY A 130 -2.10 -19.23 12.59
C GLY A 130 -1.65 -20.68 12.51
N GLN A 131 -0.45 -20.91 11.98
CA GLN A 131 0.21 -22.20 11.92
C GLN A 131 1.66 -22.05 12.38
N TYR A 132 2.07 -22.89 13.34
CA TYR A 132 3.47 -23.07 13.69
C TYR A 132 4.17 -23.92 12.62
N LEU A 133 5.34 -23.48 12.14
CA LEU A 133 6.09 -24.17 11.09
C LEU A 133 7.38 -24.81 11.60
N SER A 134 8.16 -24.09 12.41
CA SER A 134 9.47 -24.56 12.90
C SER A 134 9.96 -23.76 14.10
N GLY A 135 10.98 -24.27 14.79
CA GLY A 135 11.63 -23.62 15.93
C GLY A 135 11.21 -24.15 17.29
N THR A 136 11.14 -23.26 18.29
CA THR A 136 10.51 -23.56 19.58
C THR A 136 9.04 -23.17 19.52
N ASN A 137 8.14 -24.10 19.89
CA ASN A 137 6.72 -23.82 19.97
C ASN A 137 6.33 -23.53 21.43
N SER A 138 6.37 -22.26 21.80
CA SER A 138 5.99 -21.79 23.13
C SER A 138 5.30 -20.44 22.99
N TRP A 139 3.98 -20.49 22.83
CA TRP A 139 3.11 -19.33 22.77
C TRP A 139 2.51 -19.03 24.14
N GLY A 140 2.45 -17.76 24.48
CA GLY A 140 1.77 -17.20 25.62
C GLY A 140 1.00 -15.96 25.21
N THR A 141 0.72 -15.13 26.20
CA THR A 141 0.14 -13.81 25.98
C THR A 141 0.77 -12.84 26.95
N PHE A 142 0.96 -11.60 26.51
CA PHE A 142 1.42 -10.54 27.38
C PHE A 142 0.45 -9.36 27.36
N GLN A 143 0.31 -8.72 28.52
CA GLN A 143 -0.49 -7.53 28.72
C GLN A 143 0.44 -6.37 29.08
N PRO A 144 0.65 -5.42 28.17
CA PRO A 144 1.31 -4.16 28.49
C PRO A 144 0.57 -3.39 29.58
N GLY A 145 1.31 -2.54 30.31
CA GLY A 145 0.76 -1.72 31.39
C GLY A 145 -0.31 -0.73 30.91
N VAL A 146 -0.19 -0.22 29.68
CA VAL A 146 -1.27 0.48 29.00
C VAL A 146 -2.22 -0.57 28.45
N VAL A 147 -3.45 -0.67 28.98
CA VAL A 147 -4.41 -1.74 28.59
C VAL A 147 -5.09 -1.51 27.25
N THR A 148 -5.24 -0.24 26.87
CA THR A 148 -5.82 0.19 25.59
C THR A 148 -4.98 1.33 25.04
N ALA A 149 -4.57 1.23 23.79
CA ALA A 149 -3.85 2.28 23.10
C ALA A 149 -4.70 2.82 21.96
N THR A 150 -4.43 4.07 21.58
CA THR A 150 -4.99 4.68 20.38
C THR A 150 -3.88 4.82 19.36
N SER A 151 -4.15 4.36 18.14
CA SER A 151 -3.28 4.56 16.97
C SER A 151 -4.09 5.20 15.85
N THR A 152 -3.45 6.01 15.03
CA THR A 152 -4.02 6.40 13.75
C THR A 152 -3.67 5.34 12.73
N LEU A 153 -4.61 4.42 12.48
CA LEU A 153 -4.46 3.40 11.43
C LEU A 153 -5.23 3.86 10.20
N PHE A 154 -4.50 4.05 9.10
CA PHE A 154 -5.07 4.51 7.83
C PHE A 154 -5.89 5.81 7.94
N GLY A 155 -5.47 6.73 8.81
CA GLY A 155 -6.16 8.01 9.00
C GLY A 155 -7.39 7.95 9.91
N ALA A 156 -7.74 6.79 10.48
CA ALA A 156 -8.77 6.68 11.51
C ALA A 156 -8.15 6.47 12.89
N SER A 157 -8.73 7.13 13.89
CA SER A 157 -8.39 6.88 15.29
C SER A 157 -8.97 5.53 15.70
N VAL A 158 -8.10 4.60 16.03
CA VAL A 158 -8.47 3.24 16.44
C VAL A 158 -8.01 3.06 17.87
N THR A 159 -8.95 2.78 18.76
CA THR A 159 -8.65 2.32 20.11
C THR A 159 -8.73 0.81 20.15
N PHE A 160 -7.67 0.16 20.62
CA PHE A 160 -7.57 -1.29 20.63
C PHE A 160 -6.95 -1.79 21.93
N PRO A 161 -7.30 -3.02 22.36
CA PRO A 161 -6.63 -3.66 23.48
C PRO A 161 -5.18 -3.96 23.11
N THR A 162 -4.25 -3.69 24.01
CA THR A 162 -2.80 -3.84 23.77
C THR A 162 -2.28 -5.24 24.06
N ARG A 163 -3.16 -6.17 24.44
CA ARG A 163 -2.78 -7.58 24.64
C ARG A 163 -2.38 -8.19 23.31
N TYR A 164 -1.28 -8.93 23.32
CA TYR A 164 -0.79 -9.64 22.14
C TYR A 164 -0.50 -11.12 22.41
N LEU A 165 -0.39 -11.87 21.31
CA LEU A 165 0.21 -13.19 21.30
C LEU A 165 1.69 -13.05 21.51
N ASP A 166 2.22 -13.78 22.48
CA ASP A 166 3.58 -13.63 22.91
C ASP A 166 4.35 -14.92 22.66
N ALA A 167 5.51 -14.83 22.03
CA ALA A 167 6.32 -15.98 21.67
C ALA A 167 7.39 -16.19 22.76
N VAL A 168 6.98 -16.81 23.87
CA VAL A 168 7.81 -16.96 25.08
C VAL A 168 8.94 -17.98 24.88
N GLY A 169 10.13 -17.70 25.42
CA GLY A 169 11.22 -18.67 25.64
C GLY A 169 12.50 -18.43 24.82
N SER A 170 13.63 -18.41 25.53
CA SER A 170 15.01 -18.21 25.02
C SER A 170 15.75 -19.53 24.72
N PRO A 171 16.65 -19.61 23.72
CA PRO A 171 16.69 -18.96 22.40
C PRO A 171 16.41 -19.99 21.29
N SER A 172 15.37 -19.77 20.49
CA SER A 172 15.24 -20.47 19.21
C SER A 172 14.54 -19.59 18.21
N ALA A 173 15.16 -19.45 17.03
CA ALA A 173 14.45 -18.93 15.87
C ALA A 173 13.18 -19.77 15.65
N ARG A 174 12.06 -19.10 15.36
CA ARG A 174 10.78 -19.75 15.11
C ARG A 174 10.10 -19.15 13.91
N THR A 175 9.29 -19.96 13.24
CA THR A 175 8.56 -19.54 12.06
C THR A 175 7.09 -19.86 12.24
N SER A 176 6.24 -18.84 12.03
CA SER A 176 4.79 -18.97 12.01
C SER A 176 4.23 -18.44 10.70
N ARG A 177 3.11 -19.01 10.25
CA ARG A 177 2.33 -18.53 9.11
C ARG A 177 0.94 -18.14 9.54
N TRP A 178 0.48 -16.98 9.08
CA TRP A 178 -0.84 -16.45 9.34
C TRP A 178 -1.59 -16.32 8.03
N THR A 179 -2.64 -17.12 7.85
CA THR A 179 -3.44 -17.20 6.61
C THR A 179 -4.82 -16.62 6.85
N PHE A 180 -5.14 -15.52 6.18
CA PHE A 180 -6.46 -14.90 6.15
C PHE A 180 -7.37 -15.67 5.20
N GLN A 181 -8.58 -15.97 5.67
CA GLN A 181 -9.49 -16.86 4.95
C GLN A 181 -10.95 -16.54 5.20
N THR A 182 -11.76 -16.85 4.21
CA THR A 182 -13.21 -16.93 4.31
C THR A 182 -13.63 -18.40 4.40
N ALA A 183 -14.93 -18.69 4.45
CA ALA A 183 -15.43 -20.07 4.40
C ALA A 183 -15.02 -20.83 3.12
N SER A 184 -14.68 -20.12 2.04
CA SER A 184 -14.21 -20.72 0.78
C SER A 184 -12.69 -20.96 0.74
N GLY A 185 -11.95 -20.60 1.79
CA GLY A 185 -10.50 -20.79 1.89
C GLY A 185 -9.68 -19.49 1.93
N PRO A 186 -8.35 -19.59 1.76
CA PRO A 186 -7.45 -18.44 1.81
C PRO A 186 -7.89 -17.34 0.84
N THR A 187 -7.99 -16.11 1.33
CA THR A 187 -8.55 -14.99 0.57
C THR A 187 -7.67 -13.75 0.76
N ALA A 188 -7.21 -13.17 -0.34
CA ALA A 188 -6.44 -11.91 -0.31
C ALA A 188 -7.36 -10.72 -0.04
N ALA A 189 -6.85 -9.65 0.56
CA ALA A 189 -7.65 -8.48 0.93
C ALA A 189 -8.28 -7.80 -0.30
N ALA A 190 -7.58 -7.77 -1.44
CA ALA A 190 -8.07 -7.29 -2.72
C ALA A 190 -9.34 -8.02 -3.19
N ALA A 191 -9.44 -9.33 -2.94
CA ALA A 191 -10.59 -10.14 -3.34
C ALA A 191 -11.83 -9.87 -2.47
N LEU A 192 -11.67 -9.18 -1.34
CA LEU A 192 -12.78 -8.74 -0.49
C LEU A 192 -13.33 -7.37 -0.93
N ALA A 193 -12.62 -6.63 -1.79
CA ALA A 193 -13.05 -5.30 -2.19
C ALA A 193 -14.42 -5.33 -2.89
N THR A 194 -15.32 -4.45 -2.47
CA THR A 194 -16.62 -4.20 -3.14
C THR A 194 -16.51 -2.93 -3.98
N THR A 195 -17.60 -2.39 -4.53
CA THR A 195 -17.55 -1.09 -5.22
C THR A 195 -17.09 0.03 -4.30
N ASN A 196 -17.61 0.11 -3.07
CA ASN A 196 -17.38 1.24 -2.15
C ASN A 196 -16.56 0.89 -0.91
N ARG A 197 -15.95 -0.30 -0.85
CA ARG A 197 -15.13 -0.72 0.29
C ARG A 197 -13.80 -1.29 -0.17
N THR A 198 -12.78 -1.09 0.64
CA THR A 198 -11.46 -1.73 0.50
C THR A 198 -11.08 -2.39 1.81
N PHE A 199 -10.27 -3.42 1.71
CA PHE A 199 -9.83 -4.21 2.85
C PHE A 199 -8.31 -4.21 2.90
N THR A 200 -7.75 -4.17 4.09
CA THR A 200 -6.31 -4.30 4.30
C THR A 200 -6.06 -5.18 5.49
N TYR A 201 -5.29 -6.24 5.30
CA TYR A 201 -4.81 -7.06 6.40
C TYR A 201 -3.64 -6.37 7.08
N VAL A 202 -3.63 -6.43 8.40
CA VAL A 202 -2.60 -5.79 9.21
C VAL A 202 -1.96 -6.77 10.18
N VAL A 203 -0.66 -6.58 10.41
CA VAL A 203 0.12 -7.20 11.48
C VAL A 203 0.61 -6.07 12.37
N GLY A 204 0.31 -6.13 13.66
CA GLY A 204 0.93 -5.27 14.68
C GLY A 204 2.03 -6.03 15.40
N VAL A 205 3.19 -5.41 15.55
CA VAL A 205 4.31 -5.92 16.36
C VAL A 205 4.59 -4.94 17.48
N ALA A 206 4.61 -5.43 18.72
CA ALA A 206 4.93 -4.65 19.92
C ALA A 206 5.87 -5.43 20.83
N GLY A 207 6.31 -4.77 21.91
CA GLY A 207 7.07 -5.37 23.00
C GLY A 207 8.58 -5.38 22.77
N LEU A 208 9.06 -5.11 21.56
CA LEU A 208 10.50 -5.12 21.23
C LEU A 208 11.34 -4.30 22.23
N GLY A 209 12.48 -4.84 22.64
CA GLY A 209 13.37 -4.20 23.62
C GLY A 209 12.83 -4.19 25.05
N GLY A 210 13.70 -3.89 26.02
CA GLY A 210 13.35 -3.93 27.43
C GLY A 210 14.54 -4.26 28.32
N ALA A 211 14.26 -4.54 29.58
CA ALA A 211 15.27 -4.72 30.62
C ALA A 211 16.25 -5.90 30.38
N ALA A 212 15.97 -6.80 29.43
CA ALA A 212 16.75 -8.01 29.18
C ALA A 212 17.62 -7.98 27.90
N TRP A 213 17.91 -6.80 27.32
CA TRP A 213 18.75 -6.68 26.11
C TRP A 213 18.21 -7.47 24.91
N GLU A 214 16.90 -7.38 24.73
CA GLU A 214 16.16 -8.09 23.70
C GLU A 214 16.44 -7.46 22.33
N ASP A 215 17.55 -7.86 21.72
CA ASP A 215 17.90 -7.55 20.34
C ASP A 215 17.23 -8.55 19.41
N LEU A 216 16.10 -8.13 18.85
CA LEU A 216 15.18 -9.02 18.16
C LEU A 216 14.97 -8.57 16.73
N SER A 217 14.73 -9.55 15.86
CA SER A 217 14.28 -9.31 14.49
C SER A 217 13.15 -10.26 14.12
N ILE A 218 12.17 -9.73 13.40
CA ILE A 218 11.10 -10.49 12.76
C ILE A 218 11.20 -10.24 11.26
N THR A 219 11.47 -11.29 10.50
CA THR A 219 11.53 -11.24 9.04
C THR A 219 10.22 -11.71 8.44
N SER A 220 9.62 -10.88 7.58
CA SER A 220 8.43 -11.22 6.82
C SER A 220 8.78 -11.74 5.42
N ASP A 221 8.08 -12.76 4.96
CA ASP A 221 8.16 -13.26 3.57
C ASP A 221 7.50 -12.32 2.55
N VAL A 222 6.68 -11.36 3.00
CA VAL A 222 6.01 -10.37 2.16
C VAL A 222 6.51 -8.96 2.49
N MET A 223 6.42 -8.05 1.52
CA MET A 223 6.77 -6.64 1.73
C MET A 223 5.75 -6.01 2.67
N LEU A 224 6.20 -5.47 3.80
CA LEU A 224 5.36 -4.78 4.76
C LEU A 224 5.32 -3.28 4.46
N THR A 225 4.26 -2.59 4.87
CA THR A 225 4.18 -1.11 4.83
C THR A 225 3.73 -0.58 6.18
N VAL A 226 4.43 0.39 6.75
CA VAL A 226 4.05 1.03 8.03
C VAL A 226 2.76 1.82 7.87
N VAL A 227 1.75 1.54 8.71
CA VAL A 227 0.41 2.16 8.65
C VAL A 227 -0.04 2.84 9.94
N GLY A 228 0.77 2.76 11.00
CA GLY A 228 0.57 3.53 12.22
C GLY A 228 1.28 2.92 13.42
N ASN A 229 1.35 3.69 14.50
CA ASN A 229 1.99 3.32 15.75
C ASN A 229 1.06 3.52 16.94
N GLY A 230 1.14 2.67 17.95
CA GLY A 230 0.34 2.77 19.17
C GLY A 230 1.17 2.50 20.42
N ASP A 231 1.22 3.48 21.33
CA ASP A 231 2.09 3.43 22.50
C ASP A 231 1.50 2.55 23.62
N ALA A 232 1.82 1.25 23.56
CA ALA A 232 1.38 0.28 24.57
C ALA A 232 2.19 0.33 25.87
N PHE A 233 3.29 1.08 25.91
CA PHE A 233 4.23 1.09 27.04
C PHE A 233 4.47 2.48 27.64
N ASN A 234 3.84 3.54 27.11
CA ASN A 234 4.11 4.94 27.44
C ASN A 234 5.60 5.32 27.25
N THR A 235 6.24 4.74 26.22
CA THR A 235 7.66 4.98 25.92
C THR A 235 7.87 5.82 24.67
N ASN A 236 6.83 5.96 23.84
CA ASN A 236 6.90 6.55 22.50
C ASN A 236 8.03 5.99 21.62
N ALA A 237 8.40 4.73 21.86
CA ALA A 237 9.40 3.98 21.10
C ALA A 237 8.71 2.91 20.26
N TYR A 238 9.14 2.72 19.03
CA TYR A 238 8.54 1.80 18.06
C TYR A 238 9.62 1.05 17.29
N SER A 239 9.24 0.00 16.58
CA SER A 239 10.18 -0.83 15.82
C SER A 239 10.92 -0.06 14.72
N LEU A 240 12.05 -0.61 14.26
CA LEU A 240 12.63 -0.25 12.97
C LEU A 240 12.06 -1.17 11.88
N LEU A 241 11.95 -0.67 10.66
CA LEU A 241 11.70 -1.48 9.46
C LEU A 241 12.90 -1.34 8.51
N ASP A 242 13.57 -2.46 8.23
CA ASP A 242 14.85 -2.53 7.50
C ASP A 242 15.90 -1.54 8.04
N GLY A 243 15.91 -1.35 9.36
CA GLY A 243 16.83 -0.46 10.07
C GLY A 243 16.43 1.01 10.09
N VAL A 244 15.28 1.38 9.50
CA VAL A 244 14.74 2.75 9.50
C VAL A 244 13.67 2.90 10.58
N ASP A 245 13.70 4.01 11.32
CA ASP A 245 12.72 4.31 12.37
C ASP A 245 11.30 4.43 11.79
N THR A 246 10.36 3.70 12.38
CA THR A 246 8.96 3.70 11.94
C THR A 246 8.15 4.84 12.57
N ASN A 247 8.70 5.57 13.53
CA ASN A 247 8.02 6.68 14.19
C ASN A 247 7.79 7.85 13.23
N GLY A 248 6.53 8.05 12.83
CA GLY A 248 6.15 9.07 11.84
C GLY A 248 6.48 8.72 10.39
N ALA A 249 6.99 7.51 10.11
CA ALA A 249 7.35 7.06 8.77
C ALA A 249 6.23 6.24 8.11
N LEU A 250 5.01 6.79 8.06
CA LEU A 250 3.89 6.16 7.35
C LEU A 250 4.26 5.91 5.88
N GLY A 251 3.93 4.72 5.37
CA GLY A 251 4.28 4.32 4.00
C GLY A 251 5.69 3.76 3.83
N LEU A 252 6.53 3.75 4.87
CA LEU A 252 7.82 3.06 4.83
C LEU A 252 7.60 1.56 4.56
N THR A 253 8.38 0.99 3.64
CA THR A 253 8.29 -0.42 3.26
C THR A 253 9.56 -1.19 3.61
N GLY A 254 9.41 -2.49 3.82
CA GLY A 254 10.53 -3.38 4.13
C GLY A 254 10.11 -4.78 4.57
N HIS A 255 11.08 -5.60 4.97
CA HIS A 255 10.85 -6.99 5.35
C HIS A 255 11.25 -7.32 6.79
N VAL A 256 12.21 -6.60 7.35
CA VAL A 256 12.83 -6.90 8.65
C VAL A 256 12.37 -5.87 9.67
N ILE A 257 11.50 -6.31 10.56
CA ILE A 257 11.13 -5.56 11.75
C ILE A 257 12.21 -5.82 12.78
N SER A 258 12.78 -4.78 13.39
CA SER A 258 13.83 -4.96 14.39
C SER A 258 13.72 -3.98 15.54
N THR A 259 14.41 -4.30 16.63
CA THR A 259 14.41 -3.53 17.86
C THR A 259 15.10 -2.18 17.63
N ALA A 260 14.39 -1.08 17.90
CA ALA A 260 14.98 0.26 17.88
C ALA A 260 15.90 0.52 19.07
N THR A 261 16.79 1.49 18.92
CA THR A 261 17.66 1.95 20.01
C THR A 261 17.00 3.09 20.79
N PRO A 262 17.12 3.12 22.14
CA PRO A 262 17.87 2.17 22.97
C PRO A 262 17.10 0.85 23.20
N LYS A 263 17.82 -0.27 23.11
CA LYS A 263 17.25 -1.63 23.29
C LYS A 263 16.73 -1.91 24.70
N THR A 264 17.02 -1.03 25.65
CA THR A 264 16.56 -1.11 27.04
C THR A 264 15.12 -0.64 27.23
N THR A 265 14.50 -0.09 26.19
CA THR A 265 13.16 0.49 26.23
C THR A 265 12.18 -0.39 25.47
N SER A 266 11.10 -0.80 26.13
CA SER A 266 10.01 -1.54 25.49
C SER A 266 9.30 -0.68 24.46
N GLN A 267 9.07 -1.25 23.28
CA GLN A 267 8.49 -0.55 22.14
C GLN A 267 7.01 -0.86 22.00
N GLY A 268 6.21 0.16 21.69
CA GLY A 268 4.80 0.04 21.38
C GLY A 268 4.55 -0.71 20.08
N TYR A 269 3.28 -0.79 19.69
CA TYR A 269 2.92 -1.36 18.41
C TYR A 269 3.42 -0.50 17.26
N THR A 270 4.13 -1.12 16.33
CA THR A 270 4.14 -0.71 14.93
C THR A 270 3.17 -1.60 14.16
N PHE A 271 2.24 -0.99 13.43
CA PHE A 271 1.31 -1.69 12.56
C PHE A 271 1.79 -1.63 11.12
N PHE A 272 1.71 -2.78 10.47
CA PHE A 272 2.09 -2.97 9.09
C PHE A 272 0.92 -3.51 8.28
N SER A 273 0.69 -2.98 7.09
CA SER A 273 -0.18 -3.64 6.11
C SER A 273 0.55 -4.69 5.32
N LEU A 274 -0.18 -5.74 4.95
CA LEU A 274 0.25 -6.73 3.97
C LEU A 274 -0.08 -6.24 2.55
N PRO A 275 0.64 -6.73 1.52
CA PRO A 275 0.26 -6.52 0.13
C PRO A 275 -1.16 -7.04 -0.12
N ALA A 276 -1.98 -6.27 -0.84
CA ALA A 276 -3.40 -6.60 -0.94
C ALA A 276 -3.70 -7.88 -1.76
N ASN A 277 -2.74 -8.41 -2.53
CA ASN A 277 -2.85 -9.71 -3.24
C ASN A 277 -2.41 -10.93 -2.41
N VAL A 278 -1.86 -10.74 -1.21
CA VAL A 278 -1.48 -11.89 -0.38
C VAL A 278 -2.63 -12.28 0.56
N SER A 279 -2.82 -13.59 0.74
CA SER A 279 -3.72 -14.16 1.73
C SER A 279 -2.99 -14.65 2.98
N SER A 280 -1.66 -14.62 2.99
CA SER A 280 -0.87 -15.05 4.14
C SER A 280 0.40 -14.24 4.31
N VAL A 281 0.92 -14.25 5.54
CA VAL A 281 2.27 -13.81 5.88
C VAL A 281 2.95 -14.89 6.71
N THR A 282 4.21 -15.17 6.39
CA THR A 282 5.12 -15.96 7.20
C THR A 282 6.04 -15.02 7.96
N LEU A 283 6.09 -15.17 9.28
CA LEU A 283 6.97 -14.41 10.16
C LEU A 283 8.03 -15.35 10.72
N THR A 284 9.30 -14.99 10.51
CA THR A 284 10.45 -15.68 11.10
C THR A 284 11.07 -14.79 12.15
N GLU A 285 10.92 -15.19 13.39
CA GLU A 285 11.39 -14.49 14.57
C GLU A 285 12.77 -15.02 14.99
N ALA A 286 13.67 -14.12 15.37
CA ALA A 286 14.99 -14.45 15.90
C ALA A 286 15.34 -13.59 17.12
N GLY A 287 16.01 -14.20 18.09
CA GLY A 287 16.43 -13.59 19.36
C GLY A 287 15.81 -14.28 20.59
N ASP A 288 16.06 -13.73 21.78
CA ASP A 288 15.79 -14.39 23.07
C ASP A 288 14.34 -14.27 23.58
N ASP A 289 13.57 -13.33 23.04
CA ASP A 289 12.16 -13.10 23.41
C ASP A 289 11.42 -12.32 22.29
N PRO A 290 11.21 -12.92 21.10
CA PRO A 290 10.55 -12.21 20.01
C PRO A 290 9.12 -11.85 20.41
N HIS A 291 8.89 -10.55 20.61
CA HIS A 291 7.66 -10.06 21.21
C HIS A 291 6.42 -10.07 20.31
N GLY A 292 5.35 -9.61 20.94
CA GLY A 292 3.95 -9.52 20.55
C GLY A 292 3.54 -9.34 19.12
N VAL A 293 2.83 -10.34 18.58
CA VAL A 293 2.12 -10.25 17.31
C VAL A 293 0.61 -10.10 17.55
N VAL A 294 -0.02 -9.19 16.82
CA VAL A 294 -1.48 -9.12 16.68
C VAL A 294 -1.86 -9.03 15.20
N LEU A 295 -2.91 -9.73 14.79
CA LEU A 295 -3.40 -9.72 13.42
C LEU A 295 -4.70 -8.93 13.38
N GLY A 296 -4.98 -8.32 12.25
CA GLY A 296 -6.20 -7.56 12.06
C GLY A 296 -6.58 -7.36 10.61
N VAL A 297 -7.73 -6.71 10.45
CA VAL A 297 -8.27 -6.26 9.18
C VAL A 297 -8.82 -4.86 9.34
N VAL A 298 -8.55 -4.03 8.35
CA VAL A 298 -9.14 -2.70 8.19
C VAL A 298 -10.12 -2.77 7.02
N GLU A 299 -11.38 -2.46 7.30
CA GLU A 299 -12.40 -2.22 6.29
C GLU A 299 -12.58 -0.70 6.14
N THR A 300 -12.18 -0.17 4.99
CA THR A 300 -12.37 1.25 4.67
C THR A 300 -13.61 1.39 3.80
N THR A 301 -14.62 2.09 4.31
CA THR A 301 -15.75 2.59 3.54
C THR A 301 -15.34 3.87 2.85
N LEU A 302 -15.45 3.87 1.53
CA LEU A 302 -15.12 5.01 0.69
C LEU A 302 -16.34 5.91 0.58
N ALA A 303 -16.27 7.10 1.18
CA ALA A 303 -17.44 7.95 1.38
C ALA A 303 -17.92 8.65 0.10
N THR A 304 -17.02 8.88 -0.85
CA THR A 304 -17.30 9.50 -2.14
C THR A 304 -16.38 8.91 -3.19
N LEU A 305 -16.79 7.76 -3.73
CA LEU A 305 -16.32 7.37 -5.05
C LEU A 305 -17.27 7.93 -6.08
N ASP A 306 -16.73 8.39 -7.21
CA ASP A 306 -17.53 8.56 -8.41
C ASP A 306 -18.34 7.27 -8.63
N PRO A 307 -19.69 7.32 -8.61
CA PRO A 307 -20.52 6.13 -8.65
C PRO A 307 -20.36 5.35 -9.96
N ALA A 308 -19.86 5.99 -11.02
CA ALA A 308 -19.57 5.34 -12.28
C ALA A 308 -18.08 4.96 -12.37
N PRO A 309 -17.75 3.66 -12.48
CA PRO A 309 -16.41 3.25 -12.91
C PRO A 309 -16.03 3.94 -14.23
N LYS A 310 -14.87 4.57 -14.24
CA LYS A 310 -14.22 5.15 -15.42
C LYS A 310 -13.24 4.13 -15.99
N ASN A 311 -12.95 4.26 -17.29
CA ASN A 311 -11.96 3.43 -17.97
C ASN A 311 -10.76 4.29 -18.40
N LEU A 312 -9.55 3.84 -18.08
CA LEU A 312 -8.31 4.42 -18.57
C LEU A 312 -7.68 3.48 -19.60
N ALA A 313 -7.59 3.93 -20.84
CA ALA A 313 -7.01 3.18 -21.95
C ALA A 313 -5.53 3.52 -22.15
N PHE A 314 -4.69 2.49 -22.25
CA PHE A 314 -3.29 2.62 -22.58
C PHE A 314 -3.09 2.42 -24.09
N HIS A 315 -2.39 3.36 -24.72
CA HIS A 315 -2.07 3.32 -26.14
C HIS A 315 -0.55 3.24 -26.33
N VAL A 316 -0.08 2.13 -26.90
CA VAL A 316 1.36 1.87 -27.12
C VAL A 316 1.66 2.03 -28.60
N ALA A 317 2.50 3.00 -28.95
CA ALA A 317 2.94 3.19 -30.31
C ALA A 317 4.06 2.22 -30.69
N ALA A 318 4.15 1.90 -31.98
CA ALA A 318 5.32 1.23 -32.54
C ALA A 318 6.59 2.06 -32.25
N ALA A 319 7.68 1.39 -31.89
CA ALA A 319 8.98 2.03 -31.81
C ALA A 319 9.27 2.71 -33.15
N ALA A 320 9.55 4.02 -33.12
CA ALA A 320 9.94 4.72 -34.33
C ALA A 320 11.20 4.05 -34.89
N PRO A 321 11.26 3.75 -36.21
CA PRO A 321 12.48 3.24 -36.80
C PRO A 321 13.61 4.24 -36.53
N ALA A 322 14.77 3.73 -36.12
CA ALA A 322 15.92 4.55 -35.76
C ALA A 322 16.23 5.56 -36.89
N GLY A 323 16.00 6.86 -36.65
CA GLY A 323 16.37 7.92 -37.58
C GLY A 323 15.34 9.01 -37.90
N GLN A 324 14.14 9.04 -37.30
CA GLN A 324 13.22 10.18 -37.47
C GLN A 324 12.92 10.88 -36.14
N ALA A 325 13.15 12.19 -36.09
CA ALA A 325 12.89 13.03 -34.93
C ALA A 325 11.40 12.98 -34.54
N ALA A 326 11.14 12.76 -33.24
CA ALA A 326 9.80 12.67 -32.70
C ALA A 326 9.00 13.96 -32.96
N ALA A 327 7.86 13.84 -33.63
CA ALA A 327 6.87 14.90 -33.68
C ALA A 327 6.30 15.13 -32.27
N ILE A 328 6.24 16.38 -31.85
CA ILE A 328 5.65 16.80 -30.57
C ILE A 328 4.17 16.37 -30.55
N PRO A 329 3.71 15.57 -29.57
CA PRO A 329 2.32 15.17 -29.52
C PRO A 329 1.45 16.35 -29.06
N SER A 330 0.59 16.86 -29.94
CA SER A 330 -0.52 17.74 -29.56
C SER A 330 -1.65 16.91 -28.96
N LEU A 331 -2.03 17.19 -27.71
CA LEU A 331 -3.25 16.68 -27.09
C LEU A 331 -4.46 17.36 -27.76
N SER A 332 -5.27 16.62 -28.50
CA SER A 332 -6.54 17.12 -29.01
C SER A 332 -7.63 16.91 -27.96
N HIS A 333 -8.07 18.00 -27.32
CA HIS A 333 -9.40 18.06 -26.72
C HIS A 333 -10.31 18.81 -27.70
N GLY A 334 -11.52 18.30 -27.93
CA GLY A 334 -12.47 18.86 -28.87
C GLY A 334 -12.93 20.26 -28.47
N GLY A 335 -12.99 21.15 -29.47
CA GLY A 335 -13.82 22.36 -29.41
C GLY A 335 -13.06 23.69 -29.47
N TRP A 336 -13.24 24.36 -30.60
CA TRP A 336 -13.01 25.79 -30.91
C TRP A 336 -11.65 26.21 -31.49
N LEU A 337 -11.78 26.63 -32.76
CA LEU A 337 -10.82 27.15 -33.71
C LEU A 337 -10.23 28.49 -33.22
N LEU A 338 -8.90 28.62 -33.14
CA LEU A 338 -8.22 29.91 -33.22
C LEU A 338 -6.95 29.77 -34.08
N LEU A 339 -7.02 30.36 -35.26
CA LEU A 339 -5.93 30.52 -36.22
C LEU A 339 -4.86 31.45 -35.63
N SER A 340 -3.61 31.01 -35.56
CA SER A 340 -2.46 31.89 -35.32
C SER A 340 -1.38 31.63 -36.35
N VAL A 341 -1.18 32.62 -37.23
CA VAL A 341 -0.10 32.68 -38.23
C VAL A 341 1.20 33.06 -37.52
N ALA A 342 2.25 32.27 -37.67
CA ALA A 342 3.61 32.66 -37.30
C ALA A 342 4.50 32.68 -38.54
N LEU A 343 4.86 33.91 -38.94
CA LEU A 343 5.76 34.28 -40.01
C LEU A 343 7.22 34.07 -39.53
N ALA A 344 8.01 33.22 -40.20
CA ALA A 344 9.44 33.12 -39.94
C ALA A 344 10.23 33.82 -41.05
N ALA A 345 10.76 35.00 -40.73
CA ALA A 345 11.67 35.76 -41.58
C ALA A 345 13.07 35.11 -41.62
N ILE A 346 13.53 34.71 -42.80
CA ILE A 346 14.93 34.35 -43.05
C ILE A 346 15.70 35.64 -43.35
N ALA A 347 16.50 36.10 -42.39
CA ALA A 347 17.46 37.18 -42.59
C ALA A 347 18.69 36.66 -43.34
N ALA A 348 18.75 36.92 -44.65
CA ALA A 348 19.97 36.76 -45.45
C ALA A 348 20.97 37.87 -45.10
N ARG A 349 22.15 37.49 -44.58
CA ARG A 349 23.33 38.36 -44.52
C ARG A 349 23.85 38.61 -45.94
N ARG A 350 23.55 39.77 -46.51
CA ARG A 350 24.35 40.42 -47.57
C ARG A 350 24.55 41.88 -47.20
N VAL A 351 25.71 42.19 -46.63
CA VAL A 351 26.24 43.56 -46.62
C VAL A 351 26.92 43.76 -47.97
N GLY A 352 26.36 44.65 -48.79
CA GLY A 352 26.97 45.09 -50.03
C GLY A 352 27.68 46.43 -49.87
N ARG A 353 28.58 46.74 -50.81
CA ARG A 353 28.46 47.98 -51.60
C ARG A 353 29.44 48.00 -52.77
N LEU A 354 28.88 48.28 -53.95
CA LEU A 354 29.57 48.75 -55.13
C LEU A 354 30.38 50.03 -54.85
N HIS A 355 31.51 50.18 -55.54
CA HIS A 355 31.86 51.44 -56.19
C HIS A 355 32.12 51.17 -57.68
N LYS A 356 31.75 52.15 -58.50
CA LYS A 356 31.70 52.12 -59.96
C LYS A 356 32.60 53.25 -60.47
N ARG A 357 33.25 53.01 -61.61
CA ARG A 357 33.76 53.95 -62.65
C ARG A 357 35.26 54.30 -62.67
N HIS A 358 35.78 54.07 -63.89
CA HIS A 358 37.02 54.47 -64.56
C HIS A 358 38.33 53.82 -64.13
#